data_AF-A0A2I1G810-F1
#
_entry.id   AF-A0A2I1G810-F1
#
_cell.length_a   1.000
_cell.length_b   1.000
_cell.length_c   1.000
_cell.angle_alpha   90.00
_cell.angle_beta   90.00
_cell.angle_gamma   90.00
#
_symmetry.space_group_name_H-M   'P 1'
#
loop_
_entity.id
_entity.type
_entity.pdbx_description
1 polymer ?
#
loop_
_entity_poly.entity_id
_entity_poly.type
_entity_poly.pdbx_seq_one_letter_code
_entity_poly.pdbx_strand_id
1 'polypeptide(L)'
;MSPYSTHHGGPTLHLFVLPIKKLHDNNGNTTPNGQVEFLRSHDIQFTIGEYDALQEVCCHNERLGGNDEWCIELIKQYNWTLDQVC
;
A
#
# COMPACT_ATOMS: atom_id res chain seq x y z
N MET A 1 -7.20 7.01 -17.62
CA MET A 1 -7.32 8.45 -17.33
C MET A 1 -7.60 8.57 -15.84
N SER A 2 -6.63 9.03 -15.04
CA SER A 2 -6.84 9.29 -13.60
C SER A 2 -7.31 10.74 -13.43
N PRO A 3 -8.37 11.03 -12.64
CA PRO A 3 -9.02 12.34 -12.59
C PRO A 3 -8.35 13.37 -11.68
N TYR A 4 -7.20 13.06 -11.08
CA TYR A 4 -6.54 13.97 -10.13
C TYR A 4 -5.27 14.58 -10.73
N SER A 5 -5.44 15.63 -11.55
CA SER A 5 -4.38 16.56 -11.92
C SER A 5 -4.86 17.98 -11.63
N THR A 6 -4.73 18.41 -10.38
CA THR A 6 -4.89 19.82 -10.00
C THR A 6 -3.61 20.57 -10.32
N HIS A 7 -3.69 21.47 -11.30
CA HIS A 7 -2.58 22.25 -11.81
C HIS A 7 -2.25 23.43 -10.86
N HIS A 8 -1.43 23.16 -9.83
CA HIS A 8 -0.74 24.19 -9.04
C HIS A 8 0.58 23.62 -8.51
N GLY A 9 1.68 23.77 -9.27
CA GLY A 9 3.09 23.82 -8.83
C GLY A 9 3.69 22.84 -7.81
N GLY A 10 2.93 21.90 -7.25
CA GLY A 10 3.36 20.90 -6.28
C GLY A 10 3.64 19.55 -6.93
N PRO A 11 4.25 18.61 -6.19
CA PRO A 11 4.46 17.26 -6.69
C PRO A 11 3.12 16.62 -7.06
N THR A 12 3.00 16.17 -8.30
CA THR A 12 1.86 15.37 -8.75
C THR A 12 1.82 14.08 -7.93
N LEU A 13 0.81 13.91 -7.09
CA LEU A 13 0.56 12.65 -6.40
C LEU A 13 0.03 11.64 -7.41
N HIS A 14 0.82 10.60 -7.69
CA HIS A 14 0.40 9.48 -8.52
C HIS A 14 -0.17 8.38 -7.63
N LEU A 15 -1.45 8.08 -7.85
CA LEU A 15 -2.17 7.01 -7.17
C LEU A 15 -2.14 5.73 -8.03
N PHE A 16 -1.84 4.61 -7.39
CA PHE A 16 -1.67 3.31 -8.02
C PHE A 16 -2.58 2.28 -7.36
N VAL A 17 -3.16 1.40 -8.17
CA VAL A 17 -3.76 0.15 -7.68
C VAL A 17 -2.64 -0.90 -7.62
N LEU A 18 -2.47 -1.56 -6.48
CA LEU A 18 -1.37 -2.50 -6.25
C LEU A 18 -1.85 -3.95 -6.35
N PRO A 19 -1.53 -4.67 -7.45
CA PRO A 19 -1.87 -6.09 -7.59
C PRO A 19 -0.86 -7.00 -6.90
N ILE A 20 -1.35 -8.08 -6.31
CA ILE A 20 -0.58 -9.19 -5.75
C ILE A 20 -1.11 -10.49 -6.35
N LYS A 21 -0.19 -11.42 -6.65
CA LYS A 21 -0.56 -12.76 -7.08
C LYS A 21 -0.58 -13.69 -5.87
N LYS A 22 -1.74 -14.27 -5.57
CA LYS A 22 -1.86 -15.30 -4.54
C LYS A 22 -1.15 -16.56 -5.04
N LEU A 23 -0.11 -17.00 -4.35
CA LEU A 23 0.66 -18.19 -4.72
C LEU A 23 0.23 -19.44 -3.95
N HIS A 24 -0.46 -19.28 -2.82
CA HIS A 24 -0.89 -20.39 -1.98
C HIS A 24 -2.37 -20.26 -1.66
N ASP A 25 -3.10 -21.38 -1.69
CA ASP A 25 -4.47 -21.43 -1.18
C ASP A 25 -4.49 -21.41 0.36
N ASN A 26 -5.70 -21.39 0.95
CA ASN A 26 -5.86 -21.34 2.40
C ASN A 26 -5.41 -22.65 3.09
N ASN A 27 -5.18 -23.72 2.33
CA ASN A 27 -4.63 -24.99 2.79
C ASN A 27 -3.10 -25.07 2.64
N GLY A 28 -2.46 -24.03 2.09
CA GLY A 28 -1.02 -23.94 1.87
C GLY A 28 -0.54 -24.55 0.54
N ASN A 29 -1.43 -25.07 -0.30
CA ASN A 29 -1.03 -25.66 -1.58
C ASN A 29 -0.61 -24.57 -2.56
N THR A 30 0.46 -24.81 -3.31
CA THR A 30 0.93 -23.90 -4.37
C THR A 30 -0.08 -23.83 -5.51
N THR A 31 -0.43 -22.62 -5.92
CA THR A 31 -1.31 -22.29 -7.05
C THR A 31 -0.53 -21.43 -8.06
N PRO A 32 0.20 -22.05 -9.01
CA PRO A 32 1.02 -21.30 -9.99
C PRO A 32 0.20 -20.32 -10.84
N ASN A 33 -1.10 -20.61 -11.03
CA ASN A 33 -2.09 -19.76 -11.69
C ASN A 33 -3.06 -19.11 -10.70
N GLY A 34 -2.60 -18.87 -9.46
CA GLY A 34 -3.44 -18.27 -8.44
C GLY A 34 -3.92 -16.88 -8.82
N GLN A 35 -5.03 -16.50 -8.20
CA GLN A 35 -5.78 -15.30 -8.55
C GLN A 35 -4.96 -14.04 -8.29
N VAL A 36 -5.18 -13.02 -9.13
CA VAL A 36 -4.71 -11.67 -8.87
C VAL A 36 -5.67 -11.02 -7.88
N GLU A 37 -5.12 -10.57 -6.77
CA GLU A 37 -5.82 -9.80 -5.74
C GLU A 37 -5.21 -8.40 -5.68
N PHE A 38 -5.91 -7.45 -5.08
CA PHE A 38 -5.50 -6.06 -4.96
C PHE A 38 -5.46 -5.65 -3.49
N LEU A 39 -4.54 -4.75 -3.15
CA LEU A 39 -4.43 -4.18 -1.81
C LEU A 39 -5.52 -3.14 -1.58
N ARG A 40 -6.24 -3.27 -0.46
CA ARG A 40 -7.26 -2.32 0.01
C ARG A 40 -6.99 -1.96 1.46
N SER A 41 -7.02 -0.67 1.79
CA SER A 41 -7.02 -0.27 3.19
C SER A 41 -8.40 -0.48 3.81
N HIS A 42 -8.43 -1.03 5.00
CA HIS A 42 -9.64 -1.29 5.76
C HIS A 42 -9.73 -0.32 6.93
N ASP A 43 -10.93 0.15 7.28
CA ASP A 43 -11.14 1.09 8.39
C ASP A 43 -11.07 0.41 9.78
N ILE A 44 -10.34 -0.70 9.88
CA ILE A 44 -10.03 -1.38 11.14
C ILE A 44 -8.64 -0.98 11.59
N GLN A 45 -8.57 -0.48 12.83
CA GLN A 45 -7.31 -0.19 13.51
C GLN A 45 -7.02 -1.26 14.58
N PHE A 46 -5.75 -1.61 14.73
CA PHE A 46 -5.27 -2.50 15.77
C PHE A 46 -3.93 -2.00 16.33
N THR A 47 -3.57 -2.45 17.53
CA THR A 47 -2.30 -2.12 18.18
C THR A 47 -1.44 -3.37 18.30
N ILE A 48 -0.16 -3.29 17.92
CA ILE A 48 0.83 -4.34 18.23
C ILE A 48 1.76 -3.80 19.32
N GLY A 49 1.72 -4.40 20.52
CA GLY A 49 2.51 -3.93 21.65
C GLY A 49 1.93 -2.67 22.29
N GLU A 50 2.78 -1.87 22.92
CA GLU A 50 2.35 -0.70 23.71
C GLU A 50 2.18 0.58 22.89
N TYR A 51 2.73 0.66 21.68
CA TYR A 51 2.68 1.84 20.84
C TYR A 51 2.47 1.48 19.37
N ASP A 52 1.79 2.39 18.68
CA ASP A 52 1.36 2.39 17.28
C ASP A 52 -0.02 1.78 17.00
N ALA A 53 -0.97 2.67 16.67
CA ALA A 53 -2.21 2.33 16.02
C ALA A 53 -1.92 2.03 14.54
N LEU A 54 -2.05 0.77 14.16
CA LEU A 54 -1.84 0.26 12.82
C LEU A 54 -3.19 0.11 12.11
N GLN A 55 -3.20 0.32 10.80
CA GLN A 55 -4.36 0.06 9.94
C GLN A 55 -4.20 -1.30 9.26
N GLU A 56 -5.29 -2.07 9.20
CA GLU A 56 -5.32 -3.31 8.44
C GLU A 56 -5.31 -3.06 6.92
N VAL A 57 -4.47 -3.80 6.21
CA VAL A 57 -4.45 -3.87 4.75
C VAL A 57 -4.81 -5.28 4.34
N CYS A 58 -5.86 -5.43 3.54
CA CYS A 58 -6.35 -6.72 3.08
C CYS A 58 -6.20 -6.88 1.56
N CYS A 59 -6.16 -8.13 1.12
CA CYS A 59 -6.21 -8.48 -0.29
C CYS A 59 -7.67 -8.79 -0.68
N HIS A 60 -8.11 -8.33 -1.86
CA HIS A 60 -9.43 -8.68 -2.41
C HIS A 60 -9.36 -8.90 -3.92
N ASN A 61 -10.34 -9.63 -4.45
CA ASN A 61 -10.50 -9.87 -5.89
C ASN A 61 -11.79 -9.26 -6.46
N GLU A 62 -12.41 -8.35 -5.69
CA GLU A 62 -13.67 -7.69 -6.01
C GLU A 62 -13.49 -6.52 -7.00
N ARG A 63 -14.60 -5.82 -7.30
CA ARG A 63 -14.58 -4.61 -8.13
C ARG A 63 -13.65 -3.56 -7.52
N LEU A 64 -12.78 -2.99 -8.37
CA LEU A 64 -11.92 -1.86 -8.01
C LEU A 64 -12.73 -0.60 -7.70
N GLY A 65 -12.27 0.15 -6.71
CA GLY A 65 -12.87 1.38 -6.20
C GLY A 65 -13.01 1.34 -4.68
N GLY A 66 -13.15 2.52 -4.06
CA GLY A 66 -13.03 2.66 -2.61
C GLY A 66 -11.57 2.93 -2.24
N ASN A 67 -11.04 2.20 -1.26
CA ASN A 67 -9.71 2.45 -0.68
C ASN A 67 -8.59 1.62 -1.33
N ASP A 68 -8.63 1.49 -2.67
CA ASP A 68 -7.69 0.67 -3.46
C ASP A 68 -6.52 1.48 -4.02
N GLU A 69 -6.54 2.81 -3.82
CA GLU A 69 -5.57 3.75 -4.36
C GLU A 69 -4.43 4.00 -3.37
N TRP A 70 -3.20 3.71 -3.81
CA TRP A 70 -1.98 3.85 -3.01
C TRP A 70 -1.06 4.91 -3.60
N CYS A 71 -0.51 5.76 -2.74
CA CYS A 71 0.55 6.69 -3.12
C CYS A 71 1.92 5.99 -2.97
N ILE A 72 2.75 6.08 -4.00
CA ILE A 72 4.14 5.64 -3.94
C ILE A 72 5.02 6.89 -3.79
N GLU A 73 5.65 7.03 -2.63
CA GLU A 73 6.58 8.13 -2.35
C GLU A 73 8.03 7.62 -2.27
N LEU A 74 8.93 8.30 -2.98
CA LEU A 74 10.37 8.06 -2.86
C LEU A 74 10.93 8.83 -1.67
N ILE A 75 11.18 8.15 -0.57
CA ILE A 75 11.81 8.75 0.61
C ILE A 75 13.33 8.71 0.42
N LYS A 76 14.01 9.85 0.57
CA LYS A 76 15.47 9.88 0.61
C LYS A 76 15.95 9.19 1.88
N GLN A 77 16.76 8.15 1.75
CA GLN A 77 17.48 7.58 2.88
C GLN A 77 18.52 8.60 3.34
N TYR A 78 18.21 9.37 4.38
CA TYR A 78 19.24 10.10 5.11
C TYR A 78 20.11 9.06 5.80
N ASN A 79 21.41 9.08 5.55
CA ASN A 79 22.34 8.30 6.37
C ASN A 79 22.32 8.95 7.77
N TRP A 80 21.71 8.26 8.75
CA TRP A 80 21.57 8.75 10.13
C TRP A 80 22.92 8.99 10.85
N THR A 81 24.05 8.79 10.17
CA THR A 81 25.38 8.92 10.73
C THR A 81 26.06 10.28 10.49
N LEU A 82 25.51 11.19 9.67
CA LEU A 82 26.18 12.48 9.37
C LEU A 82 25.50 13.73 9.98
N ASP A 83 24.20 13.68 10.30
CA ASP A 83 23.45 14.84 10.81
C ASP A 83 23.36 14.90 12.35
N GLN A 84 24.21 14.14 13.06
CA GLN A 84 24.36 14.19 14.53
C GLN A 84 25.63 14.94 14.98
N VAL A 85 26.32 15.65 14.07
CA VAL A 85 27.43 16.54 14.42
C VAL A 85 27.13 17.96 13.94
N CYS A 86 26.31 18.66 14.73
CA CYS A 86 26.35 20.11 14.87
C CYS A 86 26.16 20.47 16.35
#